data_AF-A0A524DY40-F1
#
_entry.id   AF-A0A524DY40-F1
#
_cell.length_a   1.000
_cell.length_b   1.000
_cell.length_c   1.000
_cell.angle_alpha   90.00
_cell.angle_beta   90.00
_cell.angle_gamma   90.00
#
_symmetry.space_group_name_H-M   'P 1'
#
loop_
_entity.id
_entity.type
_entity.pdbx_description
1 polymer ?
#
loop_
_entity_poly.entity_id
_entity_poly.type
_entity_poly.pdbx_seq_one_letter_code
_entity_poly.pdbx_strand_id
1 'polypeptide(L)'
;MFKKQLKTCLGFGYQNYTIVAFWSKPIINLVANILAEKGRAFAAHHDRGLECINSLLFQSQGAFQREFREAGRKYHDLKVPLKHPRTHNVIIEYKLRSSGLEFLRDELKNRQEIFARNDWFCFSFFLRREPKDKSKSLKELQCTYYLVIILFSKVIENLNLRDLVDDIKMDSDEFIREKLKQASGVKESEELRPIENIITVVELESRLEEKDKQLEEKDKQLEEKDKQLEEKDEQIKYLKDQLK
;
A
#
# COMPACT_ATOMS: atom_id res chain seq x y z
N MET A 1 12.95 -3.49 -21.89
CA MET A 1 13.30 -3.86 -20.50
C MET A 1 13.54 -2.58 -19.71
N PHE A 2 12.49 -2.02 -19.08
CA PHE A 2 12.57 -0.76 -18.35
C PHE A 2 13.28 -0.98 -16.99
N LYS A 3 14.61 -0.84 -16.96
CA LYS A 3 15.37 -0.75 -15.71
C LYS A 3 16.10 0.59 -15.65
N LYS A 4 15.58 1.50 -14.84
CA LYS A 4 16.38 2.52 -14.17
C LYS A 4 15.91 2.56 -12.71
N GLN A 5 16.69 1.91 -11.85
CA GLN A 5 16.44 1.77 -10.41
C GLN A 5 16.49 3.14 -9.73
N LEU A 6 15.35 3.54 -9.16
CA LEU A 6 15.33 4.42 -7.99
C LEU A 6 15.66 3.52 -6.78
N LYS A 7 16.53 3.98 -5.87
CA LYS A 7 17.05 3.21 -4.71
C LYS A 7 15.97 2.65 -3.75
N THR A 8 14.68 2.89 -4.00
CA THR A 8 13.51 2.57 -3.18
C THR A 8 12.60 1.48 -3.79
N CYS A 9 13.03 0.83 -4.87
CA CYS A 9 12.26 -0.22 -5.54
C CYS A 9 13.01 -1.55 -5.61
N LEU A 10 12.26 -2.65 -5.48
CA LEU A 10 12.76 -4.02 -5.56
C LEU A 10 12.05 -4.74 -6.70
N GLY A 11 12.80 -5.38 -7.61
CA GLY A 11 12.25 -5.98 -8.82
C GLY A 11 12.72 -7.42 -9.03
N PHE A 12 11.77 -8.31 -9.31
CA PHE A 12 11.98 -9.74 -9.53
C PHE A 12 11.39 -10.12 -10.90
N GLY A 13 12.24 -10.62 -11.79
CA GLY A 13 11.82 -11.08 -13.11
C GLY A 13 11.58 -12.58 -13.10
N TYR A 14 10.40 -13.00 -13.55
CA TYR A 14 10.05 -14.38 -13.84
C TYR A 14 9.92 -14.56 -15.36
N GLN A 15 9.81 -15.79 -15.84
CA GLN A 15 9.70 -16.06 -17.28
C GLN A 15 8.49 -15.35 -17.92
N ASN A 16 7.39 -15.22 -17.16
CA ASN A 16 6.10 -14.77 -17.70
C ASN A 16 5.59 -13.43 -17.12
N TYR A 17 6.12 -13.01 -15.97
CA TYR A 17 5.71 -11.78 -15.27
C TYR A 17 6.87 -11.16 -14.50
N THR A 18 6.69 -9.92 -14.06
CA THR A 18 7.64 -9.21 -13.20
C THR A 18 6.92 -8.70 -11.97
N ILE A 19 7.51 -8.88 -10.80
CA ILE A 19 7.02 -8.29 -9.55
C ILE A 19 7.92 -7.12 -9.18
N VAL A 20 7.32 -5.97 -8.88
CA VAL A 20 8.02 -4.79 -8.37
C VAL A 20 7.34 -4.31 -7.11
N ALA A 21 8.11 -4.08 -6.04
CA ALA A 21 7.62 -3.52 -4.81
C ALA A 21 8.25 -2.15 -4.55
N PHE A 22 7.42 -1.19 -4.12
CA PHE A 22 7.82 0.16 -3.78
C PHE A 22 7.49 0.47 -2.32
N TRP A 23 8.44 1.14 -1.65
CA TRP A 23 8.24 1.67 -0.31
C TRP A 23 8.99 3.00 -0.22
N SER A 24 8.28 4.08 0.12
CA SER A 24 8.83 5.43 0.26
C SER A 24 7.73 6.46 0.49
N LYS A 25 8.12 7.72 0.67
CA LYS A 25 7.22 8.88 0.75
C LYS A 25 6.15 8.94 -0.37
N PRO A 26 6.45 8.65 -1.66
CA PRO A 26 5.43 8.49 -2.70
C PRO A 26 4.27 7.55 -2.36
N ILE A 27 4.54 6.42 -1.69
CA ILE A 27 3.48 5.46 -1.32
C ILE A 27 2.65 6.00 -0.16
N ILE A 28 3.28 6.66 0.80
CA ILE A 28 2.57 7.36 1.89
C ILE A 28 1.65 8.43 1.30
N ASN A 29 2.14 9.22 0.34
CA ASN A 29 1.35 10.23 -0.35
C ASN A 29 0.20 9.62 -1.17
N LEU A 30 0.43 8.49 -1.85
CA LEU A 30 -0.63 7.77 -2.56
C LEU A 30 -1.75 7.37 -1.59
N VAL A 31 -1.40 6.77 -0.46
CA VAL A 31 -2.36 6.36 0.56
C VAL A 31 -3.11 7.57 1.11
N ALA A 32 -2.41 8.65 1.47
CA ALA A 32 -3.03 9.88 1.94
C ALA A 32 -3.98 10.51 0.90
N ASN A 33 -3.60 10.52 -0.38
CA ASN A 33 -4.43 11.02 -1.46
C ASN A 33 -5.68 10.16 -1.66
N ILE A 34 -5.56 8.83 -1.58
CA ILE A 34 -6.72 7.92 -1.64
C ILE A 34 -7.70 8.21 -0.49
N LEU A 35 -7.19 8.50 0.71
CA LEU A 35 -8.02 8.82 1.88
C LEU A 35 -8.68 10.20 1.81
N ALA A 36 -8.01 11.17 1.17
CA ALA A 36 -8.53 12.51 1.02
C ALA A 36 -9.74 12.58 0.05
N GLU A 37 -9.88 11.60 -0.85
CA GLU A 37 -11.04 11.50 -1.72
C GLU A 37 -12.29 11.14 -0.89
N LYS A 38 -13.24 12.08 -0.80
CA LYS A 38 -14.48 11.86 -0.05
C LYS A 38 -15.39 10.86 -0.77
N GLY A 39 -15.49 9.65 -0.22
CA GLY A 39 -16.43 8.61 -0.64
C GLY A 39 -15.79 7.44 -1.37
N ARG A 40 -16.57 6.38 -1.65
CA ARG A 40 -16.11 5.18 -2.37
C ARG A 40 -15.98 5.42 -3.89
N ALA A 41 -15.35 6.51 -4.30
CA ALA A 41 -15.12 6.81 -5.71
C ALA A 41 -14.00 5.90 -6.24
N PHE A 42 -14.33 4.64 -6.54
CA PHE A 42 -13.38 3.64 -7.03
C PHE A 42 -12.59 4.13 -8.25
N ALA A 43 -13.22 4.95 -9.11
CA ALA A 43 -12.57 5.61 -10.23
C ALA A 43 -11.45 6.58 -9.79
N ALA A 44 -11.69 7.40 -8.76
CA ALA A 44 -10.68 8.32 -8.23
C ALA A 44 -9.48 7.55 -7.65
N HIS A 45 -9.71 6.47 -6.89
CA HIS A 45 -8.61 5.67 -6.34
C HIS A 45 -7.79 4.99 -7.44
N HIS A 46 -8.46 4.49 -8.48
CA HIS A 46 -7.82 3.90 -9.65
C HIS A 46 -6.96 4.95 -10.39
N ASP A 47 -7.48 6.16 -10.59
CA ASP A 47 -6.74 7.26 -11.22
C ASP A 47 -5.51 7.69 -10.38
N ARG A 48 -5.63 7.75 -9.04
CA ARG A 48 -4.48 7.99 -8.15
C ARG A 48 -3.43 6.89 -8.26
N GLY A 49 -3.87 5.64 -8.32
CA GLY A 49 -2.98 4.50 -8.57
C GLY A 49 -2.28 4.61 -9.92
N LEU A 50 -3.00 5.00 -10.98
CA LEU A 50 -2.45 5.24 -12.31
C LEU A 50 -1.37 6.32 -12.31
N GLU A 51 -1.65 7.47 -11.70
CA GLU A 51 -0.69 8.56 -11.55
C GLU A 51 0.58 8.07 -10.85
N CYS A 52 0.42 7.29 -9.78
CA CYS A 52 1.54 6.72 -9.02
C CYS A 52 2.36 5.76 -9.88
N ILE A 53 1.75 4.78 -10.54
CA ILE A 53 2.49 3.79 -11.33
C ILE A 53 3.13 4.43 -12.58
N ASN A 54 2.50 5.43 -13.18
CA ASN A 54 3.06 6.17 -14.30
C ASN A 54 4.34 6.88 -13.90
N SER A 55 4.34 7.54 -12.75
CA SER A 55 5.53 8.16 -12.17
C SER A 55 6.61 7.14 -11.84
N LEU A 56 6.26 6.07 -11.11
CA LEU A 56 7.22 5.10 -10.56
C LEU A 56 7.84 4.18 -11.62
N LEU A 57 7.05 3.69 -12.58
CA LEU A 57 7.49 2.70 -13.57
C LEU A 57 7.83 3.33 -14.92
N PHE A 58 7.16 4.41 -15.29
CA PHE A 58 7.19 4.95 -16.65
C PHE A 58 7.70 6.39 -16.73
N GLN A 59 8.28 6.93 -15.65
CA GLN A 59 8.87 8.28 -15.61
C GLN A 59 7.88 9.37 -16.06
N SER A 60 6.59 9.16 -15.77
CA SER A 60 5.48 10.04 -16.16
C SER A 60 5.34 10.23 -17.67
N GLN A 61 5.85 9.30 -18.49
CA GLN A 61 5.74 9.37 -19.95
C GLN A 61 4.41 8.82 -20.47
N GLY A 62 3.69 8.04 -19.68
CA GLY A 62 2.41 7.49 -20.06
C GLY A 62 1.30 8.55 -20.07
N ALA A 63 0.45 8.49 -21.09
CA ALA A 63 -0.79 9.26 -21.16
C ALA A 63 -1.97 8.37 -20.77
N PHE A 64 -2.81 8.83 -19.84
CA PHE A 64 -4.05 8.15 -19.47
C PHE A 64 -5.25 8.98 -19.95
N GLN A 65 -6.29 8.30 -20.43
CA GLN A 65 -7.50 8.96 -20.96
C GLN A 65 -8.42 9.33 -19.79
N ARG A 66 -8.46 10.63 -19.46
CA ARG A 66 -9.35 11.19 -18.42
C ARG A 66 -10.77 11.50 -18.92
N GLU A 67 -10.99 11.44 -20.22
CA GLU A 67 -12.31 11.71 -20.81
C GLU A 67 -13.32 10.69 -20.29
N PHE A 68 -14.48 11.21 -19.86
CA PHE A 68 -15.53 10.50 -19.15
C PHE A 68 -15.72 9.08 -19.70
N ARG A 69 -15.67 8.10 -18.79
CA ARG A 69 -16.01 6.70 -19.08
C ARG A 69 -17.49 6.64 -19.48
N GLU A 70 -17.79 6.98 -20.72
CA GLU A 70 -19.13 6.89 -21.28
C GLU A 70 -19.57 5.43 -21.24
N ALA A 71 -20.80 5.19 -20.78
CA ALA A 71 -21.35 3.84 -20.70
C ALA A 71 -21.24 3.16 -22.08
N GLY A 72 -20.54 2.02 -22.13
CA GLY A 72 -20.36 1.24 -23.35
C GLY A 72 -19.07 1.53 -24.15
N ARG A 73 -18.32 2.59 -23.83
CA ARG A 73 -17.00 2.83 -24.42
C ARG A 73 -15.89 2.21 -23.56
N LYS A 74 -14.99 1.47 -24.21
CA LYS A 74 -13.81 0.87 -23.57
C LYS A 74 -12.60 1.77 -23.86
N TYR A 75 -11.87 2.11 -22.82
CA TYR A 75 -10.70 2.98 -22.85
C TYR A 75 -9.48 2.22 -22.33
N HIS A 76 -8.30 2.72 -22.65
CA HIS A 76 -7.06 2.18 -22.11
C HIS A 76 -6.62 2.98 -20.90
N ASP A 77 -6.14 2.30 -19.87
CA ASP A 77 -5.73 2.94 -18.64
C ASP A 77 -4.45 3.76 -18.83
N LEU A 78 -3.42 3.21 -19.50
CA LEU A 78 -2.19 3.95 -19.78
C LEU A 78 -1.61 3.62 -21.15
N LYS A 79 -1.21 4.67 -21.89
CA LYS A 79 -0.53 4.59 -23.17
C LYS A 79 0.88 5.14 -23.03
N VAL A 80 1.89 4.27 -23.08
CA VAL A 80 3.29 4.63 -22.84
C VAL A 80 4.06 4.66 -24.17
N PRO A 81 4.72 5.79 -24.52
CA PRO A 81 5.51 5.87 -25.73
C PRO A 81 6.82 5.06 -25.58
N LEU A 82 7.14 4.22 -26.57
CA LEU A 82 8.46 3.59 -26.65
C LEU A 82 9.44 4.55 -27.33
N LYS A 83 10.68 4.61 -26.81
CA LYS A 83 11.72 5.55 -27.25
C LYS A 83 12.20 5.37 -28.71
N HIS A 84 11.68 4.42 -29.48
CA HIS A 84 12.11 4.17 -30.85
C HIS A 84 11.22 4.84 -31.91
N PRO A 85 11.82 5.40 -32.98
CA PRO A 85 11.12 6.26 -33.95
C PRO A 85 10.14 5.52 -34.89
N ARG A 86 9.96 4.21 -34.74
CA ARG A 86 9.02 3.38 -35.53
C ARG A 86 8.10 2.51 -34.66
N THR A 87 8.07 2.69 -33.34
CA THR A 87 7.41 1.74 -32.43
C THR A 87 6.04 2.20 -31.95
N HIS A 88 5.13 1.23 -31.94
CA HIS A 88 3.80 1.29 -31.35
C HIS A 88 3.86 1.76 -29.88
N ASN A 89 2.83 2.47 -29.43
CA ASN A 89 2.68 2.77 -28.02
C ASN A 89 2.36 1.46 -27.27
N VAL A 90 2.90 1.31 -26.07
CA VAL A 90 2.53 0.20 -25.19
C VAL A 90 1.25 0.58 -24.47
N ILE A 91 0.28 -0.29 -24.56
CA ILE A 91 -1.02 -0.12 -23.93
C ILE A 91 -1.09 -0.98 -22.66
N ILE A 92 -1.46 -0.37 -21.55
CA ILE A 92 -1.46 -1.00 -20.23
C ILE A 92 -2.86 -0.92 -19.63
N GLU A 93 -3.36 -2.06 -19.16
CA GLU A 93 -4.49 -2.17 -18.25
C GLU A 93 -3.98 -2.13 -16.82
N TYR A 94 -4.67 -1.42 -15.92
CA TYR A 94 -4.30 -1.31 -14.53
C TYR A 94 -5.45 -1.69 -13.58
N LYS A 95 -5.13 -2.46 -12.55
CA LYS A 95 -6.04 -2.76 -11.45
C LYS A 95 -5.35 -2.49 -10.12
N LEU A 96 -5.87 -1.49 -9.40
CA LEU A 96 -5.57 -1.27 -7.99
C LEU A 96 -6.58 -2.05 -7.15
N ARG A 97 -6.08 -2.96 -6.30
CA ARG A 97 -6.88 -3.68 -5.30
C ARG A 97 -6.30 -3.41 -3.92
N SER A 98 -7.16 -3.14 -2.95
CA SER A 98 -6.71 -3.04 -1.57
C SER A 98 -6.36 -4.41 -1.01
N SER A 99 -7.18 -5.43 -1.29
CA SER A 99 -7.05 -6.79 -0.77
C SER A 99 -6.06 -7.63 -1.56
N GLY A 100 -4.83 -7.74 -1.05
CA GLY A 100 -3.78 -8.69 -1.45
C GLY A 100 -3.88 -9.30 -2.86
N LEU A 101 -3.79 -10.64 -2.93
CA LEU A 101 -3.89 -11.41 -4.18
C LEU A 101 -5.28 -12.04 -4.38
N GLU A 102 -6.24 -11.73 -3.52
CA GLU A 102 -7.57 -12.36 -3.51
C GLU A 102 -8.25 -12.22 -4.87
N PHE A 103 -8.23 -11.01 -5.44
CA PHE A 103 -8.88 -10.69 -6.70
C PHE A 103 -8.07 -11.05 -7.94
N LEU A 104 -6.77 -11.35 -7.79
CA LEU A 104 -5.90 -11.57 -8.94
C LEU A 104 -6.39 -12.73 -9.81
N ARG A 105 -6.86 -13.81 -9.18
CA ARG A 105 -7.39 -14.98 -9.91
C ARG A 105 -8.56 -14.59 -10.82
N ASP A 106 -9.46 -13.74 -10.32
CA ASP A 106 -10.63 -13.32 -11.08
C ASP A 106 -10.28 -12.35 -12.21
N GLU A 107 -9.30 -11.45 -11.99
CA GLU A 107 -8.77 -10.62 -13.09
C GLU A 107 -8.11 -11.49 -14.17
N LEU A 108 -7.33 -12.50 -13.78
CA LEU A 108 -6.65 -13.40 -14.71
C LEU A 108 -7.61 -14.35 -15.45
N LYS A 109 -8.81 -14.62 -14.92
CA LYS A 109 -9.86 -15.31 -15.69
C LYS A 109 -10.27 -14.50 -16.92
N ASN A 110 -10.28 -13.18 -16.80
CA ASN A 110 -10.63 -12.24 -17.88
C ASN A 110 -9.43 -11.85 -18.75
N ARG A 111 -8.27 -12.51 -18.61
CA ARG A 111 -7.03 -12.13 -19.30
C ARG A 111 -7.16 -12.05 -20.82
N GLN A 112 -7.94 -12.92 -21.46
CA GLN A 112 -8.16 -12.86 -22.91
C GLN A 112 -8.83 -11.54 -23.32
N GLU A 113 -9.83 -11.09 -22.56
CA GLU A 113 -10.49 -9.80 -22.81
C GLU A 113 -9.53 -8.63 -22.53
N ILE A 114 -8.75 -8.71 -21.45
CA ILE A 114 -7.74 -7.70 -21.11
C ILE A 114 -6.71 -7.57 -22.24
N PHE A 115 -6.12 -8.69 -22.69
CA PHE A 115 -5.05 -8.68 -23.69
C PHE A 115 -5.55 -8.58 -25.14
N ALA A 116 -6.86 -8.66 -25.38
CA ALA A 116 -7.44 -8.37 -26.69
C ALA A 116 -7.07 -6.94 -27.17
N ARG A 117 -6.83 -6.02 -26.24
CA ARG A 117 -6.57 -4.60 -26.54
C ARG A 117 -5.37 -4.00 -25.82
N ASN A 118 -4.79 -4.72 -24.86
CA ASN A 118 -3.67 -4.23 -24.05
C ASN A 118 -2.44 -5.13 -24.28
N ASP A 119 -1.25 -4.54 -24.20
CA ASP A 119 0.02 -5.25 -24.29
C ASP A 119 0.47 -5.78 -22.92
N TRP A 120 0.12 -5.05 -21.87
CA TRP A 120 0.47 -5.35 -20.48
C TRP A 120 -0.74 -5.22 -19.56
N PHE A 121 -0.73 -6.06 -18.52
CA PHE A 121 -1.65 -5.98 -17.41
C PHE A 121 -0.88 -5.73 -16.12
N CYS A 122 -1.24 -4.68 -15.41
CA CYS A 122 -0.61 -4.23 -14.18
C CYS A 122 -1.59 -4.41 -13.01
N PHE A 123 -1.29 -5.36 -12.13
CA PHE A 123 -2.08 -5.61 -10.92
C PHE A 123 -1.31 -5.12 -9.70
N SER A 124 -1.90 -4.26 -8.89
CA SER A 124 -1.23 -3.74 -7.69
C SER A 124 -2.06 -3.88 -6.42
N PHE A 125 -1.38 -4.16 -5.32
CA PHE A 125 -1.97 -4.33 -3.99
C PHE A 125 -1.03 -3.81 -2.89
N PHE A 126 -1.58 -3.63 -1.69
CA PHE A 126 -0.82 -3.11 -0.56
C PHE A 126 -0.42 -4.20 0.45
N LEU A 127 0.78 -4.06 0.99
CA LEU A 127 1.24 -4.75 2.19
C LEU A 127 1.50 -3.73 3.31
N ARG A 128 1.31 -4.14 4.56
CA ARG A 128 1.62 -3.37 5.76
C ARG A 128 2.75 -4.02 6.53
N ARG A 129 3.64 -3.20 7.08
CA ARG A 129 4.66 -3.62 8.04
C ARG A 129 4.07 -3.59 9.45
N GLU A 130 4.14 -4.72 10.13
CA GLU A 130 3.57 -4.90 11.47
C GLU A 130 4.59 -5.58 12.41
N PRO A 131 4.52 -5.34 13.73
CA PRO A 131 5.34 -6.07 14.68
C PRO A 131 4.73 -7.47 14.87
N LYS A 132 5.57 -8.50 14.97
CA LYS A 132 5.09 -9.85 15.29
C LYS A 132 4.48 -9.89 16.70
N ASP A 133 5.04 -9.10 17.59
CA ASP A 133 4.55 -8.91 18.95
C ASP A 133 3.53 -7.77 18.99
N LYS A 134 2.25 -8.14 19.13
CA LYS A 134 1.13 -7.21 19.12
C LYS A 134 1.12 -6.24 20.30
N SER A 135 1.93 -6.49 21.34
CA SER A 135 2.08 -5.57 22.48
C SER A 135 2.99 -4.38 22.18
N LYS A 136 3.77 -4.43 21.09
CA LYS A 136 4.72 -3.39 20.70
C LYS A 136 4.08 -2.46 19.68
N SER A 137 4.19 -1.15 19.92
CA SER A 137 3.72 -0.14 18.97
C SER A 137 4.82 0.23 17.97
N LEU A 138 4.44 0.50 16.73
CA LEU A 138 5.35 0.94 15.65
C LEU A 138 5.34 2.47 15.52
N LYS A 139 5.38 3.20 16.64
CA LYS A 139 5.28 4.68 16.67
C LYS A 139 6.38 5.42 15.89
N GLU A 140 7.40 4.72 15.36
CA GLU A 140 8.59 5.32 14.72
C GLU A 140 8.88 4.85 13.28
N LEU A 141 7.98 4.12 12.62
CA LEU A 141 8.29 3.64 11.27
C LEU A 141 8.11 4.71 10.20
N GLN A 142 9.21 5.08 9.54
CA GLN A 142 9.16 5.96 8.36
C GLN A 142 8.44 5.32 7.16
N CYS A 143 8.25 3.99 7.13
CA CYS A 143 7.72 3.25 5.99
C CYS A 143 6.78 2.11 6.42
N THR A 144 5.51 2.45 6.57
CA THR A 144 4.42 1.55 7.02
C THR A 144 3.82 0.71 5.90
N TYR A 145 3.80 1.25 4.68
CA TYR A 145 3.06 0.70 3.55
C TYR A 145 3.94 0.42 2.34
N TYR A 146 3.71 -0.74 1.73
CA TYR A 146 4.35 -1.18 0.51
C TYR A 146 3.29 -1.31 -0.58
N LEU A 147 3.59 -0.77 -1.76
CA LEU A 147 2.80 -1.03 -2.98
C LEU A 147 3.52 -2.11 -3.78
N VAL A 148 2.89 -3.27 -3.92
CA VAL A 148 3.37 -4.37 -4.75
C VAL A 148 2.65 -4.31 -6.09
N ILE A 149 3.40 -4.48 -7.17
CA ILE A 149 2.91 -4.44 -8.54
C ILE A 149 3.37 -5.70 -9.26
N ILE A 150 2.43 -6.40 -9.89
CA ILE A 150 2.70 -7.53 -10.77
C ILE A 150 2.40 -7.11 -12.20
N LEU A 151 3.41 -7.18 -13.05
CA LEU A 151 3.36 -6.86 -14.46
C LEU A 151 3.31 -8.14 -15.28
N PHE A 152 2.20 -8.34 -15.97
CA PHE A 152 1.99 -9.44 -16.89
C PHE A 152 2.10 -8.95 -18.32
N SER A 153 2.88 -9.65 -19.13
CA SER A 153 2.89 -9.45 -20.58
C SER A 153 1.78 -10.26 -21.24
N LYS A 154 1.39 -9.89 -22.46
CA LYS A 154 0.40 -10.62 -23.26
C LYS A 154 0.66 -12.13 -23.43
N VAL A 155 1.90 -12.59 -23.24
CA VAL A 155 2.24 -14.02 -23.28
C VAL A 155 1.37 -14.85 -22.33
N ILE A 156 0.92 -14.28 -21.20
CA ILE A 156 0.11 -15.01 -20.22
C ILE A 156 -1.29 -15.39 -20.71
N GLU A 157 -1.77 -14.82 -21.81
CA GLU A 157 -3.05 -15.15 -22.42
C GLU A 157 -3.19 -16.66 -22.70
N ASN A 158 -2.10 -17.27 -23.13
CA ASN A 158 -2.06 -18.68 -23.55
C ASN A 158 -1.62 -19.64 -22.44
N LEU A 159 -1.31 -19.14 -21.25
CA LEU A 159 -0.88 -19.98 -20.13
C LEU A 159 -2.07 -20.60 -19.40
N ASN A 160 -1.81 -21.74 -18.77
CA ASN A 160 -2.76 -22.38 -17.88
C ASN A 160 -2.97 -21.49 -16.64
N LEU A 161 -4.24 -21.14 -16.37
CA LEU A 161 -4.58 -20.26 -15.27
C LEU A 161 -4.25 -20.87 -13.91
N ARG A 162 -4.42 -22.19 -13.74
CA ARG A 162 -4.13 -22.87 -12.49
C ARG A 162 -2.63 -22.81 -12.22
N ASP A 163 -1.82 -23.20 -13.20
CA ASP A 163 -0.37 -23.21 -13.07
C ASP A 163 0.17 -21.80 -12.82
N LEU A 164 -0.37 -20.79 -13.52
CA LEU A 164 0.00 -19.38 -13.31
C LEU A 164 -0.39 -18.88 -11.91
N VAL A 165 -1.60 -19.18 -11.45
CA VAL A 165 -2.06 -18.75 -10.12
C VAL A 165 -1.30 -19.50 -9.03
N ASP A 166 -1.03 -20.78 -9.22
CA ASP A 166 -0.25 -21.59 -8.28
C ASP A 166 1.21 -21.09 -8.26
N ASP A 167 1.84 -20.77 -9.39
CA ASP A 167 3.17 -20.13 -9.48
C ASP A 167 3.23 -18.77 -8.73
N ILE A 168 2.17 -17.96 -8.86
CA ILE A 168 2.06 -16.68 -8.12
C ILE A 168 1.73 -16.89 -6.63
N LYS A 169 1.00 -17.95 -6.27
CA LYS A 169 0.53 -18.25 -4.91
C LYS A 169 1.48 -19.15 -4.10
N MET A 170 2.34 -19.94 -4.73
CA MET A 170 3.29 -20.82 -4.04
C MET A 170 4.34 -20.03 -3.28
N ASP A 171 4.58 -18.79 -3.72
CA ASP A 171 5.60 -17.93 -3.12
C ASP A 171 5.02 -16.68 -2.47
N SER A 172 3.70 -16.43 -2.31
CA SER A 172 3.31 -15.13 -1.72
C SER A 172 3.89 -14.97 -0.31
N ASP A 173 3.90 -16.04 0.48
CA ASP A 173 4.60 -16.08 1.76
C ASP A 173 6.13 -16.12 1.61
N GLU A 174 6.71 -16.86 0.64
CA GLU A 174 8.17 -16.89 0.44
C GLU A 174 8.71 -15.55 -0.10
N PHE A 175 8.10 -14.99 -1.13
CA PHE A 175 8.35 -13.64 -1.63
C PHE A 175 8.22 -12.61 -0.52
N ILE A 176 7.16 -12.64 0.30
CA ILE A 176 6.98 -11.69 1.40
C ILE A 176 8.03 -11.90 2.51
N ARG A 177 8.26 -13.15 2.94
CA ARG A 177 9.14 -13.51 4.08
C ARG A 177 10.63 -13.51 3.74
N GLU A 178 11.00 -14.03 2.58
CA GLU A 178 12.39 -14.18 2.14
C GLU A 178 12.80 -12.96 1.32
N LYS A 179 12.24 -12.77 0.13
CA LYS A 179 12.79 -11.79 -0.82
C LYS A 179 12.51 -10.34 -0.43
N LEU A 180 11.27 -10.03 -0.08
CA LEU A 180 10.84 -8.67 0.24
C LEU A 180 11.35 -8.26 1.61
N LYS A 181 11.22 -9.11 2.64
CA LYS A 181 11.71 -8.81 3.99
C LYS A 181 13.23 -8.60 4.01
N GLN A 182 14.02 -9.49 3.40
CA GLN A 182 15.48 -9.35 3.35
C GLN A 182 15.90 -8.05 2.66
N ALA A 183 15.22 -7.67 1.57
CA ALA A 183 15.60 -6.52 0.77
C ALA A 183 15.00 -5.17 1.27
N SER A 184 14.01 -5.22 2.17
CA SER A 184 13.34 -4.02 2.72
C SER A 184 13.89 -3.55 4.07
N GLY A 185 14.85 -4.29 4.65
CA GLY A 185 15.41 -3.96 5.98
C GLY A 185 14.37 -4.08 7.10
N VAL A 186 13.29 -4.84 6.88
CA VAL A 186 12.32 -5.19 7.91
C VAL A 186 13.00 -6.08 8.95
N LYS A 187 12.83 -5.73 10.23
CA LYS A 187 13.52 -6.43 11.33
C LYS A 187 12.94 -7.83 11.53
N GLU A 188 13.70 -8.71 12.18
CA GLU A 188 13.22 -10.05 12.51
C GLU A 188 11.99 -10.07 13.43
N SER A 189 11.85 -9.05 14.27
CA SER A 189 10.70 -8.82 15.15
C SER A 189 9.44 -8.34 14.41
N GLU A 190 9.53 -8.11 13.11
CA GLU A 190 8.48 -7.54 12.27
C GLU A 190 8.15 -8.49 11.12
N GLU A 191 7.01 -8.23 10.49
CA GLU A 191 6.54 -8.96 9.33
C GLU A 191 5.78 -8.03 8.38
N LEU A 192 5.59 -8.51 7.17
CA LEU A 192 4.79 -7.84 6.14
C LEU A 192 3.50 -8.65 5.96
N ARG A 193 2.35 -7.97 6.03
CA ARG A 193 1.03 -8.59 5.91
C ARG A 193 0.24 -7.97 4.75
N PRO A 194 -0.51 -8.78 4.00
CA PRO A 194 -1.50 -8.26 3.08
C PRO A 194 -2.52 -7.39 3.81
N ILE A 195 -2.83 -6.25 3.22
CA ILE A 195 -3.92 -5.40 3.70
C ILE A 195 -5.19 -5.84 2.99
N GLU A 196 -6.30 -5.95 3.70
CA GLU A 196 -7.62 -6.18 3.08
C GLU A 196 -8.20 -4.87 2.55
N ASN A 197 -8.25 -3.85 3.41
CA ASN A 197 -8.76 -2.54 3.04
C ASN A 197 -7.86 -1.43 3.59
N ILE A 198 -7.05 -0.84 2.71
CA ILE A 198 -6.11 0.24 3.08
C ILE A 198 -6.83 1.45 3.67
N ILE A 199 -8.05 1.75 3.21
CA ILE A 199 -8.83 2.87 3.71
C ILE A 199 -9.20 2.62 5.17
N THR A 200 -9.82 1.47 5.43
CA THR A 200 -10.24 1.08 6.78
C THR A 200 -9.06 0.96 7.74
N VAL A 201 -7.94 0.39 7.29
CA VAL A 201 -6.74 0.25 8.13
C VAL A 201 -6.21 1.62 8.56
N VAL A 202 -6.04 2.56 7.62
CA VAL A 202 -5.47 3.87 7.96
C VAL A 202 -6.46 4.70 8.79
N GLU A 203 -7.77 4.65 8.50
CA GLU A 203 -8.78 5.33 9.32
C GLU A 203 -8.77 4.82 10.77
N LEU A 204 -8.61 3.51 10.97
CA LEU A 204 -8.50 2.92 12.31
C LEU A 204 -7.21 3.34 13.01
N GLU A 205 -6.08 3.40 12.30
CA GLU A 205 -4.82 3.92 12.84
C GLU A 205 -4.96 5.37 13.31
N SER A 206 -5.50 6.26 12.47
CA SER A 206 -5.68 7.68 12.84
C SER A 206 -6.57 7.85 14.08
N ARG A 207 -7.63 7.03 14.19
CA ARG A 207 -8.50 7.02 15.38
C ARG A 207 -7.79 6.51 16.63
N LEU A 208 -6.87 5.55 16.48
CA LEU A 208 -6.07 5.06 17.60
C LEU A 208 -5.07 6.13 18.06
N GLU A 209 -4.40 6.82 17.14
CA GLU A 209 -3.49 7.92 17.46
C GLU A 209 -4.20 9.07 18.19
N GLU A 210 -5.42 9.40 17.79
CA GLU A 210 -6.22 10.42 18.48
C GLU A 210 -6.58 9.99 19.91
N LYS A 211 -6.95 8.72 20.10
CA LYS A 211 -7.21 8.17 21.44
C LYS A 211 -5.97 8.15 22.32
N ASP A 212 -4.81 7.80 21.77
CA ASP A 212 -3.53 7.83 22.48
C ASP A 212 -3.23 9.24 22.99
N LYS A 213 -3.39 10.27 22.14
CA LYS A 213 -3.22 11.68 22.56
C LYS A 213 -4.19 12.09 23.67
N GLN A 214 -5.44 11.63 23.59
CA GLN A 214 -6.43 11.89 24.64
C GLN A 214 -6.08 11.19 25.97
N LEU A 215 -5.48 10.00 25.91
CA LEU A 215 -5.00 9.29 27.10
C LEU A 215 -3.79 10.01 27.72
N GLU A 216 -2.79 10.39 26.92
CA GLU A 216 -1.62 11.14 27.39
C GLU A 216 -2.02 12.46 28.09
N GLU A 217 -3.05 13.15 27.58
CA GLU A 217 -3.58 14.36 28.21
C GLU A 217 -4.29 14.05 29.54
N LYS A 218 -5.05 12.95 29.62
CA LYS A 218 -5.69 12.52 30.86
C LYS A 218 -4.67 12.09 31.91
N ASP A 219 -3.60 11.42 31.51
CA ASP A 219 -2.54 10.99 32.43
C ASP A 219 -1.85 12.21 33.06
N LYS A 220 -1.56 13.26 32.27
CA LYS A 220 -1.04 14.54 32.80
C LYS A 220 -2.00 15.19 33.80
N GLN A 221 -3.31 15.15 33.52
CA GLN A 221 -4.31 15.69 34.43
C GLN A 221 -4.43 14.88 35.73
N LEU A 222 -4.19 13.57 35.67
CA LEU A 222 -4.14 12.72 36.86
C LEU A 222 -2.89 13.01 37.69
N GLU A 223 -1.71 13.10 37.07
CA GLU A 223 -0.47 13.47 37.76
C GLU A 223 -0.58 14.82 38.48
N GLU A 224 -1.24 15.80 37.87
CA GLU A 224 -1.49 17.11 38.49
C GLU A 224 -2.44 17.02 39.69
N LYS A 225 -3.49 16.19 39.58
CA LYS A 225 -4.42 15.96 40.70
C LYS A 225 -3.76 15.22 41.85
N ASP A 226 -2.89 14.26 41.56
CA ASP A 226 -2.15 13.51 42.57
C ASP A 226 -1.21 14.45 43.36
N LYS A 227 -0.50 15.36 42.68
CA LYS A 227 0.29 16.41 43.36
C LYS A 227 -0.56 17.31 44.25
N GLN A 228 -1.72 17.75 43.78
CA GLN A 228 -2.64 18.57 44.59
C GLN A 228 -3.19 17.81 45.80
N LEU A 229 -3.37 16.48 45.69
CA LEU A 229 -3.76 15.63 46.81
C LEU A 229 -2.63 15.50 47.83
N GLU A 230 -1.40 15.25 47.38
CA GLU A 230 -0.21 15.21 48.24
C GLU A 230 -0.04 16.52 49.03
N GLU A 231 -0.15 17.68 48.36
CA GLU A 231 -0.09 19.00 49.02
C GLU A 231 -1.18 19.18 50.09
N LYS A 232 -2.40 18.72 49.80
CA LYS A 232 -3.51 18.79 50.76
C LYS A 232 -3.31 17.85 51.95
N ASP A 233 -2.77 16.65 51.72
CA ASP A 233 -2.47 15.70 52.78
C ASP A 233 -1.38 16.23 53.73
N GLU A 234 -0.35 16.90 53.19
CA GLU A 234 0.65 17.60 53.99
C GLU A 234 0.04 18.73 54.84
N GLN A 235 -0.84 19.54 54.26
CA GLN A 235 -1.55 20.60 55.00
C GLN A 235 -2.42 20.03 56.12
N ILE A 236 -3.15 18.94 55.86
CA ILE A 236 -3.98 18.28 56.88
C ILE A 236 -3.09 17.75 58.01
N LYS A 237 -1.94 17.15 57.69
CA LYS A 237 -1.00 16.66 58.70
C LYS A 237 -0.47 17.80 59.57
N TYR A 238 -0.05 18.90 58.95
CA TYR A 238 0.40 20.10 59.67
C TYR A 238 -0.68 20.65 60.60
N LEU A 239 -1.92 20.81 60.13
CA LEU A 239 -3.03 21.31 60.95
C LEU A 239 -3.38 20.36 62.11
N LYS A 240 -3.30 19.04 61.90
CA LYS A 240 -3.50 18.05 62.97
C LYS A 240 -2.42 18.15 64.05
N ASP A 241 -1.17 18.41 63.66
CA ASP A 241 -0.07 18.57 64.61
C ASP A 241 -0.20 19.87 65.42
N GLN A 242 -0.79 20.93 64.85
CA GLN A 242 -1.08 22.18 65.59
C GLN A 242 -2.25 22.08 66.58
N LEU A 243 -3.14 21.10 66.41
CA LEU A 243 -4.31 20.89 67.26
C LEU A 243 -4.04 19.97 68.47
N LYS A 244 -2.83 19.39 68.56
CA LYS A 244 -2.35 18.60 69.70
C LYS A 244 -1.59 19.47 70.69
#